data_AF-A0A7C1JHV7-F1
#
_entry.id   AF-A0A7C1JHV7-F1
#
_cell.length_a   1.000
_cell.length_b   1.000
_cell.length_c   1.000
_cell.angle_alpha   90.00
_cell.angle_beta   90.00
_cell.angle_gamma   90.00
#
_symmetry.space_group_name_H-M   'P 1'
#
loop_
_entity.id
_entity.type
_entity.pdbx_description
1 polymer ?
#
loop_
_entity_poly.entity_id
_entity_poly.type
_entity_poly.pdbx_seq_one_letter_code
_entity_poly.pdbx_strand_id
1 'polypeptide(L)'
;MRSAQVSWWRRASDRGRARHRLRRLASAFPALTTGLYVGRIWAEAMPHANPWRVLLLLVAGGLVVGALAAVALRRLRCDIRPLLLLGLYAVWPVADPRVALLVATVSAVALVVTLDPGRHLPAFLPEVAVAAGALLLYVHTLAPSVQPADAGEFQLVCSVLGIAHPPGYPLYTMLGKLFTLLPLGDPAWRVNLFAAVCAAATLGVLVRAVRQATGSAAAGVTAASVLGLSPTFWAQGTFANIRSLVALLTALAMHWLLCYGRVRSQRYLAAFALTFGLAVTHHGSLALLGVPFLAYLVATDPRIVVEPRRWLRPAAALCVSLTVLAYLPLRSAMNPPFDTPSVRTLQGLLDHVTARGFRGDMLYFLGRPEMGARLQVLAGILSIEFGQALW
;
A
#
# COMPACT_ATOMS: atom_id res chain seq x y z
N MET A 1 63.93 -12.41 31.62
CA MET A 1 62.86 -12.83 30.69
C MET A 1 61.44 -12.81 31.26
N ARG A 2 61.20 -12.96 32.59
CA ARG A 2 59.84 -12.95 33.18
C ARG A 2 59.13 -11.57 33.21
N SER A 3 59.84 -10.44 33.26
CA SER A 3 59.22 -9.09 33.30
C SER A 3 58.61 -8.64 31.97
N ALA A 4 59.20 -9.05 30.84
CA ALA A 4 58.72 -8.69 29.50
C ALA A 4 57.37 -9.38 29.17
N GLN A 5 57.20 -10.66 29.53
CA GLN A 5 55.95 -11.41 29.35
C GLN A 5 54.78 -10.82 30.16
N VAL A 6 55.00 -10.42 31.41
CA VAL A 6 53.94 -9.79 32.25
C VAL A 6 53.50 -8.44 31.67
N SER A 7 54.43 -7.65 31.12
CA SER A 7 54.11 -6.37 30.47
C SER A 7 53.31 -6.53 29.16
N TRP A 8 53.50 -7.64 28.45
CA TRP A 8 52.79 -7.95 27.20
C TRP A 8 51.37 -8.42 27.50
N TRP A 9 51.18 -9.28 28.50
CA TRP A 9 49.86 -9.71 28.98
C TRP A 9 49.01 -8.55 29.53
N ARG A 10 49.59 -7.62 30.30
CA ARG A 10 48.87 -6.41 30.75
C ARG A 10 48.44 -5.53 29.58
N ARG A 11 49.35 -5.26 28.62
CA ARG A 11 49.03 -4.48 27.40
C ARG A 11 48.01 -5.16 26.50
N ALA A 12 48.03 -6.49 26.37
CA ALA A 12 47.02 -7.25 25.64
C ALA A 12 45.64 -7.19 26.34
N SER A 13 45.61 -7.30 27.67
CA SER A 13 44.38 -7.21 28.48
C SER A 13 43.75 -5.81 28.45
N ASP A 14 44.56 -4.74 28.47
CA ASP A 14 44.09 -3.36 28.39
C ASP A 14 43.62 -2.99 26.98
N ARG A 15 44.30 -3.49 25.93
CA ARG A 15 43.80 -3.39 24.55
C ARG A 15 42.47 -4.12 24.36
N GLY A 16 42.28 -5.28 25.00
CA GLY A 16 41.01 -6.01 25.03
C GLY A 16 39.88 -5.25 25.74
N ARG A 17 40.16 -4.67 26.92
CA ARG A 17 39.20 -3.85 27.68
C ARG A 17 38.83 -2.55 26.95
N ALA A 18 39.81 -1.88 26.34
CA ALA A 18 39.58 -0.67 25.54
C ALA A 18 38.70 -0.96 24.31
N ARG A 19 38.98 -2.04 23.57
CA ARG A 19 38.16 -2.47 22.43
C ARG A 19 36.73 -2.84 22.84
N HIS A 20 36.56 -3.50 23.98
CA HIS A 20 35.23 -3.84 24.50
C HIS A 20 34.44 -2.58 24.93
N ARG A 21 35.08 -1.61 25.59
CA ARG A 21 34.46 -0.32 25.94
C ARG A 21 34.07 0.48 24.69
N LEU A 22 34.95 0.56 23.68
CA LEU A 22 34.67 1.23 22.41
C LEU A 22 33.49 0.59 21.67
N ARG A 23 33.38 -0.74 21.65
CA ARG A 23 32.23 -1.43 21.05
C ARG A 23 30.92 -1.17 21.79
N ARG A 24 30.94 -1.12 23.13
CA ARG A 24 29.76 -0.75 23.92
C ARG A 24 29.32 0.69 23.65
N LEU A 25 30.25 1.63 23.61
CA LEU A 25 29.96 3.03 23.28
C LEU A 25 29.42 3.16 21.85
N ALA A 26 30.08 2.54 20.87
CA ALA A 26 29.65 2.50 19.47
C ALA A 26 28.21 1.97 19.32
N SER A 27 27.83 0.97 20.12
CA SER A 27 26.47 0.44 20.10
C SER A 27 25.42 1.45 20.60
N ALA A 28 25.77 2.39 21.48
CA ALA A 28 24.81 3.33 22.06
C ALA A 28 24.44 4.49 21.11
N PHE A 29 25.27 4.79 20.10
CA PHE A 29 25.05 5.92 19.19
C PHE A 29 23.70 5.88 18.44
N PRO A 30 23.26 4.75 17.85
CA PRO A 30 21.92 4.65 17.26
C PRO A 30 20.77 5.04 18.20
N ALA A 31 20.87 4.69 19.48
CA ALA A 31 19.86 5.06 20.47
C ALA A 31 19.91 6.57 20.77
N LEU A 32 21.12 7.12 20.86
CA LEU A 32 21.36 8.56 21.07
C LEU A 32 20.83 9.38 19.90
N THR A 33 21.18 9.04 18.66
CA THR A 33 20.73 9.77 17.46
C THR A 33 19.22 9.72 17.30
N THR A 34 18.60 8.56 17.55
CA THR A 34 17.13 8.43 17.57
C THR A 34 16.52 9.33 18.64
N GLY A 35 17.09 9.34 19.83
CA GLY A 35 16.53 10.13 20.93
C GLY A 35 16.67 11.63 20.75
N LEU A 36 17.81 12.09 20.23
CA LEU A 36 18.03 13.49 19.86
C LEU A 36 17.08 13.92 18.72
N TYR A 37 16.87 13.06 17.73
CA TYR A 37 15.92 13.29 16.66
C TYR A 37 14.49 13.48 17.20
N VAL A 38 13.99 12.55 18.03
CA VAL A 38 12.64 12.63 18.62
C VAL A 38 12.49 13.87 19.50
N GLY A 39 13.49 14.13 20.37
CA GLY A 39 13.48 15.30 21.25
C GLY A 39 13.43 16.61 20.47
N ARG A 40 14.16 16.69 19.35
CA ARG A 40 14.12 17.85 18.45
C ARG A 40 12.75 18.03 17.80
N ILE A 41 12.15 16.97 17.25
CA ILE A 41 10.81 17.04 16.62
C ILE A 41 9.76 17.53 17.62
N TRP A 42 9.81 17.06 18.87
CA TRP A 42 8.90 17.55 19.91
C TRP A 42 9.14 19.01 20.25
N ALA A 43 10.39 19.47 20.30
CA ALA A 43 10.71 20.87 20.55
C ALA A 43 10.20 21.78 19.42
N GLU A 44 10.37 21.37 18.16
CA GLU A 44 9.88 22.10 16.99
C GLU A 44 8.34 22.15 16.92
N ALA A 45 7.67 21.09 17.37
CA ALA A 45 6.20 21.04 17.47
C ALA A 45 5.63 21.92 18.59
N MET A 46 6.47 22.41 19.51
CA MET A 46 6.08 23.25 20.65
C MET A 46 6.83 24.59 20.65
N PRO A 47 6.55 25.49 19.69
CA PRO A 47 7.29 26.75 19.54
C PRO A 47 7.22 27.69 20.76
N HIS A 48 6.26 27.48 21.68
CA HIS A 48 6.12 28.25 22.92
C HIS A 48 6.75 27.58 24.17
N ALA A 49 7.41 26.43 24.03
CA ALA A 49 8.11 25.72 25.10
C ALA A 49 9.44 26.41 25.46
N ASN A 50 9.39 27.67 25.88
CA ASN A 50 10.56 28.54 26.04
C ASN A 50 11.30 28.52 27.40
N PRO A 51 10.93 27.72 28.43
CA PRO A 51 11.87 27.44 29.50
C PRO A 51 12.86 26.36 29.02
N TRP A 52 14.16 26.60 29.16
CA TRP A 52 15.21 25.59 28.95
C TRP A 52 14.94 24.26 29.69
N ARG A 53 14.18 24.31 30.79
CA ARG A 53 13.70 23.14 31.54
C ARG A 53 12.77 22.25 30.71
N VAL A 54 11.87 22.83 29.92
CA VAL A 54 10.96 22.08 29.04
C VAL A 54 11.75 21.44 27.91
N LEU A 55 12.69 22.17 27.31
CA LEU A 55 13.60 21.62 26.29
C LEU A 55 14.42 20.44 26.84
N LEU A 56 14.95 20.54 28.06
CA LEU A 56 15.64 19.42 28.70
C LEU A 56 14.74 18.21 28.90
N LEU A 57 13.47 18.41 29.30
CA LEU A 57 12.51 17.32 29.46
C LEU A 57 12.17 16.66 28.12
N LEU A 58 12.00 17.43 27.04
CA LEU A 58 11.74 16.91 25.70
C LEU A 58 12.94 16.10 25.17
N VAL A 59 14.16 16.61 25.36
CA VAL A 59 15.38 15.88 25.00
C VAL A 59 15.53 14.62 25.83
N ALA A 60 15.33 14.69 27.16
CA ALA A 60 15.41 13.53 28.03
C ALA A 60 14.36 12.46 27.66
N GLY A 61 13.12 12.87 27.40
CA GLY A 61 12.06 11.98 26.92
C GLY A 61 12.41 11.35 25.58
N GLY A 62 12.96 12.14 24.65
CA GLY A 62 13.46 11.65 23.37
C GLY A 62 14.53 10.58 23.55
N LEU A 63 15.53 10.83 24.40
CA LEU A 63 16.58 9.85 24.74
C LEU A 63 16.02 8.54 25.31
N VAL A 64 14.98 8.61 26.15
CA VAL A 64 14.28 7.41 26.65
C VAL A 64 13.62 6.66 25.49
N VAL A 65 12.90 7.36 24.61
CA VAL A 65 12.27 6.73 23.41
C VAL A 65 13.33 6.09 22.52
N GLY A 66 14.45 6.78 22.26
CA GLY A 66 15.56 6.25 21.47
C GLY A 66 16.19 5.00 22.08
N ALA A 67 16.36 4.99 23.41
CA ALA A 67 16.84 3.81 24.14
C ALA A 67 15.86 2.64 24.07
N LEU A 68 14.56 2.89 24.31
CA LEU A 68 13.51 1.87 24.22
C LEU A 68 13.39 1.29 22.80
N ALA A 69 13.42 2.14 21.78
CA ALA A 69 13.41 1.74 20.38
C ALA A 69 14.63 0.88 20.04
N ALA A 70 15.83 1.28 20.45
CA ALA A 70 17.04 0.50 20.25
C ALA A 70 17.00 -0.85 20.98
N VAL A 71 16.47 -0.90 22.21
CA VAL A 71 16.26 -2.16 22.95
C VAL A 71 15.26 -3.06 22.23
N ALA A 72 14.12 -2.52 21.80
CA ALA A 72 13.10 -3.27 21.06
C ALA A 72 13.68 -3.83 19.75
N LEU A 73 14.33 -3.00 18.94
CA LEU A 73 14.93 -3.42 17.67
C LEU A 73 16.06 -4.43 17.87
N ARG A 74 16.88 -4.30 18.92
CA ARG A 74 17.89 -5.32 19.26
C ARG A 74 17.28 -6.62 19.77
N ARG A 75 16.16 -6.58 20.49
CA ARG A 75 15.41 -7.80 20.87
C ARG A 75 14.89 -8.51 19.63
N LEU A 76 14.52 -7.75 18.59
CA LEU A 76 14.18 -8.26 17.27
C LEU A 76 15.42 -8.62 16.42
N ARG A 77 16.64 -8.49 16.99
CA ARG A 77 17.94 -8.72 16.34
C ARG A 77 18.13 -7.93 15.04
N CYS A 78 17.48 -6.77 14.92
CA CYS A 78 17.67 -5.86 13.80
C CYS A 78 19.05 -5.20 13.87
N ASP A 79 19.65 -4.96 12.71
CA ASP A 79 20.79 -4.06 12.62
C ASP A 79 20.30 -2.62 12.78
N ILE A 80 20.58 -2.02 13.94
CA ILE A 80 20.12 -0.67 14.27
C ILE A 80 21.04 0.45 13.75
N ARG A 81 22.15 0.12 13.07
CA ARG A 81 23.07 1.12 12.51
C ARG A 81 22.40 2.16 11.60
N PRO A 82 21.36 1.83 10.80
CA PRO A 82 20.62 2.81 10.01
C PRO A 82 20.07 3.99 10.82
N LEU A 83 19.74 3.81 12.10
CA LEU A 83 19.26 4.89 12.98
C LEU A 83 20.31 5.99 13.23
N LEU A 84 21.58 5.77 12.88
CA LEU A 84 22.60 6.82 12.88
C LEU A 84 22.25 7.94 11.89
N LEU A 85 21.52 7.63 10.81
CA LEU A 85 21.09 8.63 9.82
C LEU A 85 20.20 9.69 10.44
N LEU A 86 19.40 9.35 11.47
CA LEU A 86 18.59 10.33 12.23
C LEU A 86 19.44 11.44 12.86
N GLY A 87 20.72 11.17 13.12
CA GLY A 87 21.68 12.16 13.58
C GLY A 87 21.91 13.31 12.60
N LEU A 88 21.71 13.08 11.29
CA LEU A 88 21.81 14.13 10.26
C LEU A 88 20.81 15.25 10.50
N TYR A 89 19.57 14.90 10.87
CA TYR A 89 18.56 15.90 11.19
C TYR A 89 18.77 16.50 12.59
N ALA A 90 19.24 15.70 13.56
CA ALA A 90 19.51 16.21 14.91
C ALA A 90 20.47 17.42 14.90
N VAL A 91 21.47 17.43 14.01
CA VAL A 91 22.45 18.52 13.85
C VAL A 91 22.13 19.49 12.71
N TRP A 92 20.99 19.33 12.02
CA TRP A 92 20.64 20.17 10.87
C TRP A 92 20.40 21.62 11.31
N PRO A 93 20.91 22.65 10.61
CA PRO A 93 20.97 24.00 11.15
C PRO A 93 19.61 24.70 11.31
N VAL A 94 18.58 24.27 10.57
CA VAL A 94 17.26 24.93 10.52
C VAL A 94 16.16 23.92 10.78
N ALA A 95 15.08 24.32 11.46
CA ALA A 95 13.88 23.49 11.57
C ALA A 95 13.21 23.39 10.18
N ASP A 96 13.33 22.23 9.54
CA ASP A 96 12.65 21.92 8.29
C ASP A 96 11.97 20.54 8.39
N PRO A 97 10.64 20.47 8.42
CA PRO A 97 9.91 19.20 8.54
C PRO A 97 10.10 18.28 7.33
N ARG A 98 10.46 18.82 6.16
CA ARG A 98 10.71 18.02 4.95
C ARG A 98 12.01 17.24 5.08
N VAL A 99 13.06 17.88 5.59
CA VAL A 99 14.35 17.22 5.85
C VAL A 99 14.21 16.21 7.00
N ALA A 100 13.44 16.56 8.04
CA ALA A 100 13.12 15.63 9.13
C ALA A 100 12.51 14.32 8.62
N LEU A 101 11.49 14.46 7.76
CA LEU A 101 10.75 13.34 7.19
C LEU A 101 11.62 12.53 6.22
N LEU A 102 12.42 13.20 5.39
CA LEU A 102 13.35 12.54 4.46
C LEU A 102 14.35 11.67 5.21
N VAL A 103 15.04 12.22 6.22
CA VAL A 103 16.05 11.50 7.00
C VAL A 103 15.42 10.31 7.75
N ALA A 104 14.24 10.50 8.34
CA ALA A 104 13.50 9.41 8.98
C ALA A 104 13.10 8.32 7.99
N THR A 105 12.63 8.70 6.80
CA THR A 105 12.25 7.76 5.75
C THR A 105 13.46 6.96 5.28
N VAL A 106 14.59 7.61 4.99
CA VAL A 106 15.83 6.92 4.58
C VAL A 106 16.32 5.99 5.69
N SER A 107 16.30 6.45 6.96
CA SER A 107 16.66 5.62 8.11
C SER A 107 15.74 4.40 8.26
N ALA A 108 14.43 4.57 8.08
CA ALA A 108 13.45 3.50 8.20
C ALA A 108 13.60 2.49 7.04
N VAL A 109 13.78 2.96 5.80
CA VAL A 109 14.06 2.11 4.64
C VAL A 109 15.34 1.32 4.86
N ALA A 110 16.43 1.96 5.27
CA ALA A 110 17.70 1.28 5.55
C ALA A 110 17.59 0.28 6.71
N LEU A 111 16.78 0.58 7.74
CA LEU A 111 16.45 -0.38 8.79
C LEU A 111 15.73 -1.59 8.20
N VAL A 112 14.72 -1.39 7.35
CA VAL A 112 13.98 -2.48 6.69
C VAL A 112 14.85 -3.28 5.71
N VAL A 113 15.75 -2.64 4.97
CA VAL A 113 16.71 -3.31 4.07
C VAL A 113 17.63 -4.26 4.84
N THR A 114 18.02 -3.86 6.05
CA THR A 114 18.91 -4.65 6.91
C THR A 114 18.16 -5.64 7.80
N LEU A 115 16.82 -5.63 7.80
CA LEU A 115 16.05 -6.71 8.38
C LEU A 115 16.27 -7.97 7.54
N ASP A 116 16.83 -9.01 8.17
CA ASP A 116 16.78 -10.38 7.66
C ASP A 116 15.47 -11.03 8.16
N PRO A 117 14.39 -11.06 7.36
CA PRO A 117 13.11 -11.60 7.80
C PRO A 117 13.19 -13.11 8.03
N GLY A 118 14.21 -13.78 7.48
CA GLY A 118 14.38 -15.23 7.55
C GLY A 118 14.86 -15.74 8.90
N ARG A 119 15.37 -14.89 9.79
CA ARG A 119 15.96 -15.34 11.05
C ARG A 119 14.99 -15.34 12.25
N HIS A 120 14.11 -14.36 12.44
CA HIS A 120 13.27 -14.28 13.66
C HIS A 120 11.94 -13.50 13.57
N LEU A 121 11.68 -12.76 12.50
CA LEU A 121 10.43 -11.99 12.35
C LEU A 121 9.45 -12.74 11.45
N PRO A 122 8.13 -12.55 11.60
CA PRO A 122 7.18 -13.11 10.66
C PRO A 122 7.49 -12.59 9.26
N ALA A 123 7.55 -13.49 8.28
CA ALA A 123 7.89 -13.14 6.91
C ALA A 123 6.94 -12.11 6.27
N PHE A 124 5.82 -11.75 6.92
CA PHE A 124 4.84 -10.77 6.46
C PHE A 124 4.97 -9.37 7.10
N LEU A 125 5.96 -9.15 7.97
CA LEU A 125 6.07 -7.88 8.70
C LEU A 125 6.23 -6.65 7.79
N PRO A 126 7.09 -6.66 6.73
CA PRO A 126 7.22 -5.52 5.83
C PRO A 126 5.90 -5.13 5.16
N GLU A 127 5.10 -6.12 4.74
CA GLU A 127 3.79 -5.93 4.13
C GLU A 127 2.82 -5.24 5.09
N VAL A 128 2.74 -5.74 6.33
CA VAL A 128 1.85 -5.20 7.35
C VAL A 128 2.29 -3.80 7.77
N ALA A 129 3.59 -3.56 7.92
CA ALA A 129 4.12 -2.25 8.30
C ALA A 129 3.80 -1.18 7.24
N VAL A 130 4.01 -1.49 5.96
CA VAL A 130 3.68 -0.57 4.86
C VAL A 130 2.17 -0.34 4.76
N ALA A 131 1.36 -1.41 4.81
CA ALA A 131 -0.09 -1.26 4.76
C ALA A 131 -0.63 -0.44 5.95
N ALA A 132 -0.15 -0.69 7.17
CA ALA A 132 -0.56 0.06 8.35
C ALA A 132 -0.12 1.53 8.28
N GLY A 133 1.12 1.80 7.86
CA GLY A 133 1.62 3.17 7.68
C GLY A 133 0.82 3.95 6.63
N ALA A 134 0.54 3.33 5.49
CA ALA A 134 -0.29 3.93 4.44
C ALA A 134 -1.72 4.15 4.91
N LEU A 135 -2.31 3.19 5.65
CA LEU A 135 -3.65 3.35 6.19
C LEU A 135 -3.72 4.54 7.14
N LEU A 136 -2.75 4.70 8.05
CA LEU A 136 -2.69 5.85 8.96
C LEU A 136 -2.58 7.17 8.18
N LEU A 137 -1.72 7.21 7.16
CA LEU A 137 -1.54 8.38 6.30
C LEU A 137 -2.83 8.76 5.57
N TYR A 138 -3.47 7.78 4.91
CA TYR A 138 -4.69 8.01 4.16
C TYR A 138 -5.85 8.37 5.07
N VAL A 139 -5.99 7.70 6.22
CA VAL A 139 -7.01 8.05 7.23
C VAL A 139 -6.84 9.48 7.73
N HIS A 140 -5.59 9.92 7.97
CA HIS A 140 -5.31 11.29 8.39
C HIS A 140 -5.59 12.34 7.31
N THR A 141 -5.60 11.93 6.04
CA THR A 141 -5.85 12.80 4.89
C THR A 141 -7.17 12.50 4.19
N LEU A 142 -8.07 11.73 4.85
CA LEU A 142 -9.38 11.39 4.32
C LEU A 142 -10.21 12.65 4.08
N ALA A 143 -10.93 12.63 2.96
CA ALA A 143 -12.03 13.54 2.72
C ALA A 143 -13.03 13.51 3.90
N PRO A 144 -13.33 14.68 4.51
CA PRO A 144 -14.04 14.71 5.80
C PRO A 144 -15.52 14.38 5.68
N SER A 145 -16.15 14.57 4.51
CA SER A 145 -17.59 14.38 4.34
C SER A 145 -17.96 14.07 2.88
N VAL A 146 -19.21 14.37 2.52
CA VAL A 146 -19.78 14.17 1.19
C VAL A 146 -18.94 14.87 0.12
N GLN A 147 -18.70 14.16 -0.98
CA GLN A 147 -17.90 14.68 -2.10
C GLN A 147 -18.75 14.85 -3.37
N PRO A 148 -18.33 15.71 -4.32
CA PRO A 148 -19.08 15.92 -5.56
C PRO A 148 -18.98 14.72 -6.52
N ALA A 149 -19.84 14.73 -7.54
CA ALA A 149 -19.86 13.77 -8.65
C ALA A 149 -19.93 12.30 -8.17
N ASP A 150 -19.24 11.39 -8.85
CA ASP A 150 -19.26 9.95 -8.60
C ASP A 150 -18.95 9.59 -7.14
N ALA A 151 -18.09 10.36 -6.47
CA ALA A 151 -17.74 10.09 -5.07
C ALA A 151 -18.97 10.23 -4.15
N GLY A 152 -19.77 11.28 -4.33
CA GLY A 152 -21.03 11.49 -3.62
C GLY A 152 -22.07 10.42 -3.93
N GLU A 153 -22.18 10.03 -5.20
CA GLU A 153 -23.04 8.94 -5.61
C GLU A 153 -22.64 7.62 -4.92
N PHE A 154 -21.35 7.27 -4.92
CA PHE A 154 -20.85 6.08 -4.25
C PHE A 154 -21.11 6.08 -2.74
N GLN A 155 -20.97 7.24 -2.09
CA GLN A 155 -21.31 7.41 -0.67
C GLN A 155 -22.81 7.17 -0.42
N LEU A 156 -23.68 7.65 -1.31
CA LEU A 156 -25.12 7.43 -1.26
C LEU A 156 -25.49 5.97 -1.52
N VAL A 157 -25.07 5.39 -2.65
CA VAL A 157 -25.46 4.04 -3.05
C VAL A 157 -24.96 2.98 -2.07
N CYS A 158 -23.77 3.14 -1.49
CA CYS A 158 -23.29 2.24 -0.43
C CYS A 158 -24.16 2.32 0.82
N SER A 159 -24.66 3.51 1.16
CA SER A 159 -25.49 3.73 2.35
C SER A 159 -26.86 3.09 2.23
N VAL A 160 -27.51 3.22 1.05
CA VAL A 160 -28.88 2.75 0.82
C VAL A 160 -28.95 1.40 0.10
N LEU A 161 -27.80 0.76 -0.18
CA LEU A 161 -27.71 -0.37 -1.12
C LEU A 161 -28.39 -0.02 -2.46
N GLY A 162 -27.99 1.09 -3.07
CA GLY A 162 -28.51 1.53 -4.37
C GLY A 162 -27.84 0.83 -5.56
N ILE A 163 -28.13 1.32 -6.75
CA ILE A 163 -27.50 0.93 -8.01
C ILE A 163 -26.88 2.17 -8.64
N ALA A 164 -25.55 2.21 -8.71
CA ALA A 164 -24.84 3.35 -9.30
C ALA A 164 -25.03 3.42 -10.82
N HIS A 165 -24.56 4.51 -11.42
CA HIS A 165 -24.39 4.66 -12.86
C HIS A 165 -23.66 3.43 -13.47
N PRO A 166 -23.88 3.14 -14.77
CA PRO A 166 -23.26 2.00 -15.45
C PRO A 166 -21.74 1.93 -15.22
N PRO A 167 -21.18 0.75 -14.86
CA PRO A 167 -21.77 -0.59 -14.86
C PRO A 167 -22.55 -0.99 -13.59
N GLY A 168 -22.81 -0.06 -12.67
CA GLY A 168 -23.61 -0.29 -11.46
C GLY A 168 -22.83 -0.73 -10.21
N TYR A 169 -21.57 -1.14 -10.38
CA TYR A 169 -20.60 -1.41 -9.31
C TYR A 169 -21.12 -2.25 -8.12
N PRO A 170 -21.76 -3.41 -8.37
CA PRO A 170 -22.42 -4.18 -7.31
C PRO A 170 -21.45 -4.63 -6.20
N LEU A 171 -20.25 -5.08 -6.56
CA LEU A 171 -19.23 -5.50 -5.60
C LEU A 171 -18.83 -4.35 -4.67
N TYR A 172 -18.58 -3.16 -5.25
CA TYR A 172 -18.23 -1.97 -4.48
C TYR A 172 -19.35 -1.56 -3.53
N THR A 173 -20.59 -1.55 -4.00
CA THR A 173 -21.75 -1.19 -3.18
C THR A 173 -21.95 -2.13 -1.99
N MET A 174 -21.82 -3.44 -2.20
CA MET A 174 -21.93 -4.43 -1.13
C MET A 174 -20.80 -4.29 -0.10
N LEU A 175 -19.56 -4.14 -0.55
CA LEU A 175 -18.41 -3.97 0.36
C LEU A 175 -18.45 -2.62 1.08
N GLY A 176 -18.78 -1.54 0.37
CA GLY A 176 -18.94 -0.21 0.93
C GLY A 176 -20.07 -0.16 1.96
N LYS A 177 -21.16 -0.90 1.75
CA LYS A 177 -22.23 -1.04 2.76
C LYS A 177 -21.68 -1.54 4.09
N LEU A 178 -20.79 -2.54 4.09
CA LEU A 178 -20.19 -3.06 5.32
C LEU A 178 -19.45 -1.95 6.09
N PHE A 179 -18.77 -1.05 5.39
CA PHE A 179 -18.10 0.09 6.01
C PHE A 179 -19.10 1.12 6.57
N THR A 180 -20.22 1.35 5.91
CA THR A 180 -21.26 2.27 6.45
C THR A 180 -21.83 1.81 7.78
N LEU A 181 -21.72 0.52 8.13
CA LEU A 181 -22.18 -0.05 9.39
C LEU A 181 -21.20 0.16 10.56
N LEU A 182 -19.97 0.59 10.30
CA LEU A 182 -18.99 0.89 11.35
C LEU A 182 -19.50 2.08 12.20
N PRO A 183 -19.40 2.06 13.54
CA PRO A 183 -19.90 3.14 14.38
C PRO A 183 -18.90 4.32 14.49
N LEU A 184 -18.38 4.80 13.37
CA LEU A 184 -17.31 5.83 13.31
C LEU A 184 -17.63 6.92 12.29
N GLY A 185 -17.65 8.20 12.70
CA GLY A 185 -17.89 9.32 11.78
C GLY A 185 -19.25 9.25 11.07
N ASP A 186 -19.44 10.02 10.00
CA ASP A 186 -20.64 9.93 9.17
C ASP A 186 -20.51 8.84 8.06
N PRO A 187 -21.62 8.42 7.42
CA PRO A 187 -21.57 7.39 6.38
C PRO A 187 -20.67 7.74 5.18
N ALA A 188 -20.58 9.00 4.77
CA ALA A 188 -19.74 9.41 3.65
C ALA A 188 -18.25 9.22 3.98
N TRP A 189 -17.85 9.63 5.19
CA TRP A 189 -16.51 9.37 5.72
C TRP A 189 -16.18 7.87 5.76
N ARG A 190 -17.13 7.02 6.17
CA ARG A 190 -16.94 5.55 6.22
C ARG A 190 -16.70 4.93 4.84
N VAL A 191 -17.34 5.45 3.79
CA VAL A 191 -17.09 4.99 2.41
C VAL A 191 -15.74 5.53 1.89
N ASN A 192 -15.30 6.73 2.32
CA ASN A 192 -13.94 7.19 2.06
C ASN A 192 -12.90 6.28 2.76
N LEU A 193 -13.17 5.85 4.00
CA LEU A 193 -12.34 4.88 4.73
C LEU A 193 -12.22 3.54 3.98
N PHE A 194 -13.28 3.08 3.32
CA PHE A 194 -13.21 1.88 2.47
C PHE A 194 -12.14 2.02 1.39
N ALA A 195 -12.09 3.16 0.70
CA ALA A 195 -11.06 3.45 -0.30
C ALA A 195 -9.64 3.44 0.31
N ALA A 196 -9.46 4.03 1.50
CA ALA A 196 -8.18 4.03 2.22
C ALA A 196 -7.72 2.61 2.58
N VAL A 197 -8.63 1.76 3.06
CA VAL A 197 -8.33 0.35 3.39
C VAL A 197 -7.93 -0.42 2.13
N CYS A 198 -8.64 -0.25 1.02
CA CYS A 198 -8.28 -0.89 -0.24
C CYS A 198 -6.90 -0.44 -0.75
N ALA A 199 -6.64 0.87 -0.73
CA ALA A 199 -5.35 1.43 -1.16
C ALA A 199 -4.20 0.92 -0.28
N ALA A 200 -4.35 0.97 1.05
CA ALA A 200 -3.36 0.45 2.00
C ALA A 200 -3.09 -1.07 1.81
N ALA A 201 -4.15 -1.86 1.65
CA ALA A 201 -4.02 -3.30 1.38
C ALA A 201 -3.31 -3.58 0.06
N THR A 202 -3.56 -2.77 -0.98
CA THR A 202 -2.86 -2.86 -2.28
C THR A 202 -1.35 -2.73 -2.08
N LEU A 203 -0.91 -1.76 -1.29
CA LEU A 203 0.52 -1.55 -1.02
C LEU A 203 1.16 -2.72 -0.27
N GLY A 204 0.46 -3.29 0.73
CA GLY A 204 0.94 -4.49 1.42
C GLY A 204 1.09 -5.70 0.47
N VAL A 205 0.12 -5.91 -0.42
CA VAL A 205 0.18 -6.97 -1.44
C VAL A 205 1.30 -6.70 -2.46
N LEU A 206 1.52 -5.44 -2.83
CA LEU A 206 2.60 -5.04 -3.73
C LEU A 206 3.98 -5.34 -3.12
N VAL A 207 4.20 -5.00 -1.84
CA VAL A 207 5.43 -5.38 -1.12
C VAL A 207 5.65 -6.88 -1.24
N ARG A 208 4.62 -7.69 -0.97
CA ARG A 208 4.69 -9.15 -1.08
C ARG A 208 5.02 -9.60 -2.50
N ALA A 209 4.38 -9.04 -3.52
CA ALA A 209 4.58 -9.43 -4.91
C ALA A 209 6.01 -9.13 -5.39
N VAL A 210 6.54 -7.95 -5.07
CA VAL A 210 7.90 -7.55 -5.44
C VAL A 210 8.94 -8.36 -4.65
N ARG A 211 8.72 -8.58 -3.36
CA ARG A 211 9.58 -9.45 -2.53
C ARG A 211 9.65 -10.86 -3.07
N GLN A 212 8.50 -11.37 -3.50
CA GLN A 212 8.44 -12.64 -4.18
C GLN A 212 9.31 -12.58 -5.44
N ALA A 213 9.11 -11.63 -6.35
CA ALA A 213 9.83 -11.59 -7.62
C ALA A 213 11.34 -11.39 -7.47
N THR A 214 11.79 -10.62 -6.47
CA THR A 214 13.18 -10.15 -6.35
C THR A 214 13.96 -10.76 -5.18
N GLY A 215 13.28 -11.38 -4.21
CA GLY A 215 13.87 -11.78 -2.93
C GLY A 215 14.12 -10.61 -1.96
N SER A 216 13.84 -9.36 -2.33
CA SER A 216 14.26 -8.17 -1.57
C SER A 216 13.09 -7.45 -0.90
N ALA A 217 13.11 -7.40 0.45
CA ALA A 217 12.16 -6.60 1.24
C ALA A 217 12.28 -5.10 0.94
N ALA A 218 13.52 -4.63 0.77
CA ALA A 218 13.82 -3.26 0.38
C ALA A 218 13.13 -2.89 -0.94
N ALA A 219 13.28 -3.72 -1.98
CA ALA A 219 12.67 -3.46 -3.28
C ALA A 219 11.14 -3.36 -3.17
N GLY A 220 10.52 -4.24 -2.39
CA GLY A 220 9.08 -4.20 -2.16
C GLY A 220 8.61 -2.95 -1.42
N VAL A 221 9.30 -2.57 -0.34
CA VAL A 221 8.99 -1.34 0.40
C VAL A 221 9.20 -0.10 -0.45
N THR A 222 10.29 -0.03 -1.21
CA THR A 222 10.56 1.08 -2.14
C THR A 222 9.46 1.18 -3.19
N ALA A 223 9.11 0.09 -3.88
CA ALA A 223 8.06 0.09 -4.90
C ALA A 223 6.70 0.54 -4.33
N ALA A 224 6.32 0.02 -3.16
CA ALA A 224 5.08 0.40 -2.50
C ALA A 224 5.09 1.83 -1.97
N SER A 225 6.24 2.35 -1.54
CA SER A 225 6.36 3.75 -1.10
C SER A 225 6.25 4.71 -2.28
N VAL A 226 6.91 4.39 -3.41
CA VAL A 226 6.82 5.19 -4.64
C VAL A 226 5.38 5.25 -5.14
N LEU A 227 4.68 4.11 -5.19
CA LEU A 227 3.26 4.09 -5.57
C LEU A 227 2.38 4.80 -4.53
N GLY A 228 2.53 4.46 -3.25
CA GLY A 228 1.66 4.94 -2.19
C GLY A 228 1.75 6.45 -1.93
N LEU A 229 2.91 7.05 -2.22
CA LEU A 229 3.13 8.48 -2.09
C LEU A 229 2.93 9.24 -3.41
N SER A 230 2.59 8.54 -4.50
CA SER A 230 2.29 9.19 -5.77
C SER A 230 0.98 10.00 -5.64
N PRO A 231 0.92 11.23 -6.17
CA PRO A 231 -0.25 12.11 -6.08
C PRO A 231 -1.57 11.44 -6.45
N THR A 232 -1.64 10.72 -7.59
CA THR A 232 -2.90 10.10 -8.02
C THR A 232 -3.28 8.96 -7.09
N PHE A 233 -2.35 8.08 -6.73
CA PHE A 233 -2.68 6.92 -5.88
C PHE A 233 -3.09 7.37 -4.47
N TRP A 234 -2.37 8.34 -3.90
CA TRP A 234 -2.73 8.95 -2.62
C TRP A 234 -4.11 9.60 -2.71
N ALA A 235 -4.36 10.45 -3.72
CA ALA A 235 -5.66 11.09 -3.88
C ALA A 235 -6.80 10.04 -3.93
N GLN A 236 -6.67 8.97 -4.73
CA GLN A 236 -7.66 7.89 -4.74
C GLN A 236 -7.76 7.13 -3.40
N GLY A 237 -6.71 7.11 -2.59
CA GLY A 237 -6.76 6.55 -1.24
C GLY A 237 -7.60 7.35 -0.24
N THR A 238 -8.02 8.59 -0.57
CA THR A 238 -8.58 9.53 0.42
C THR A 238 -10.06 9.86 0.23
N PHE A 239 -10.74 9.36 -0.80
CA PHE A 239 -12.17 9.59 -1.00
C PHE A 239 -12.85 8.40 -1.68
N ALA A 240 -14.18 8.31 -1.60
CA ALA A 240 -14.97 7.24 -2.19
C ALA A 240 -14.75 7.15 -3.71
N ASN A 241 -14.20 6.03 -4.17
CA ASN A 241 -14.02 5.75 -5.59
C ASN A 241 -13.82 4.25 -5.83
N ILE A 242 -14.15 3.83 -7.04
CA ILE A 242 -13.99 2.45 -7.52
C ILE A 242 -12.53 2.04 -7.80
N ARG A 243 -11.62 3.01 -7.97
CA ARG A 243 -10.23 2.80 -8.42
C ARG A 243 -9.36 2.16 -7.34
N SER A 244 -9.59 2.46 -6.06
CA SER A 244 -8.86 1.82 -4.95
C SER A 244 -9.16 0.31 -4.87
N LEU A 245 -10.41 -0.10 -5.12
CA LEU A 245 -10.77 -1.52 -5.20
C LEU A 245 -10.22 -2.18 -6.47
N VAL A 246 -10.21 -1.48 -7.60
CA VAL A 246 -9.53 -1.92 -8.84
C VAL A 246 -8.05 -2.21 -8.59
N ALA A 247 -7.35 -1.33 -7.88
CA ALA A 247 -5.94 -1.49 -7.56
C ALA A 247 -5.70 -2.73 -6.68
N LEU A 248 -6.54 -2.94 -5.65
CA LEU A 248 -6.44 -4.09 -4.76
C LEU A 248 -6.67 -5.41 -5.49
N LEU A 249 -7.74 -5.49 -6.30
CA LEU A 249 -8.06 -6.69 -7.06
C LEU A 249 -6.96 -7.01 -8.09
N THR A 250 -6.37 -6.00 -8.71
CA THR A 250 -5.23 -6.15 -9.62
C THR A 250 -4.01 -6.71 -8.89
N ALA A 251 -3.64 -6.12 -7.75
CA ALA A 251 -2.50 -6.57 -6.94
C ALA A 251 -2.70 -8.01 -6.42
N LEU A 252 -3.91 -8.37 -5.98
CA LEU A 252 -4.23 -9.73 -5.55
C LEU A 252 -4.20 -10.73 -6.71
N ALA A 253 -4.72 -10.37 -7.89
CA ALA A 253 -4.64 -11.22 -9.07
C ALA A 253 -3.17 -11.50 -9.44
N MET A 254 -2.33 -10.47 -9.51
CA MET A 254 -0.89 -10.63 -9.73
C MET A 254 -0.24 -11.51 -8.66
N HIS A 255 -0.57 -11.29 -7.38
CA HIS A 255 -0.05 -12.09 -6.26
C HIS A 255 -0.36 -13.58 -6.42
N TRP A 256 -1.62 -13.93 -6.68
CA TRP A 256 -2.02 -15.33 -6.85
C TRP A 256 -1.38 -15.97 -8.07
N LEU A 257 -1.24 -15.22 -9.16
CA LEU A 257 -0.61 -15.71 -10.38
C LEU A 257 0.89 -15.97 -10.17
N LEU A 258 1.60 -15.10 -9.44
CA LEU A 258 3.00 -15.33 -9.05
C LEU A 258 3.14 -16.54 -8.10
N CYS A 259 2.22 -16.73 -7.17
CA CYS A 259 2.18 -17.91 -6.29
C CYS A 259 1.91 -19.20 -7.11
N TYR A 260 1.03 -19.14 -8.11
CA TYR A 260 0.85 -20.22 -9.07
C TYR A 260 2.14 -20.53 -9.81
N GLY A 261 2.84 -19.51 -10.30
CA GLY A 261 4.08 -19.72 -11.05
C GLY A 261 5.17 -20.46 -10.28
N ARG A 262 5.21 -20.32 -8.95
CA ARG A 262 6.15 -21.04 -8.09
C ARG A 262 5.74 -22.45 -7.74
N VAL A 263 4.50 -22.63 -7.30
CA VAL A 263 4.04 -23.89 -6.68
C VAL A 263 3.24 -24.74 -7.66
N ARG A 264 2.74 -24.14 -8.74
CA ARG A 264 1.81 -24.71 -9.73
C ARG A 264 0.59 -25.37 -9.11
N SER A 265 0.10 -24.80 -8.00
CA SER A 265 -1.08 -25.31 -7.28
C SER A 265 -2.37 -24.79 -7.89
N GLN A 266 -3.30 -25.72 -8.18
CA GLN A 266 -4.64 -25.42 -8.66
C GLN A 266 -5.45 -24.49 -7.74
N ARG A 267 -5.12 -24.44 -6.44
CA ARG A 267 -5.73 -23.51 -5.50
C ARG A 267 -5.41 -22.06 -5.85
N TYR A 268 -4.15 -21.76 -6.20
CA TYR A 268 -3.75 -20.41 -6.57
C TYR A 268 -4.31 -19.99 -7.92
N LEU A 269 -4.43 -20.93 -8.86
CA LEU A 269 -5.07 -20.65 -10.14
C LEU A 269 -6.57 -20.35 -9.97
N ALA A 270 -7.26 -21.08 -9.10
CA ALA A 270 -8.66 -20.80 -8.76
C ALA A 270 -8.81 -19.46 -8.01
N ALA A 271 -7.91 -19.15 -7.07
CA ALA A 271 -7.90 -17.86 -6.37
C ALA A 271 -7.64 -16.69 -7.33
N PHE A 272 -6.71 -16.86 -8.27
CA PHE A 272 -6.47 -15.92 -9.36
C PHE A 272 -7.74 -15.71 -10.19
N ALA A 273 -8.36 -16.80 -10.68
CA ALA A 273 -9.56 -16.71 -11.52
C ALA A 273 -10.75 -16.06 -10.80
N LEU A 274 -10.98 -16.39 -9.53
CA LEU A 274 -12.00 -15.72 -8.70
C LEU A 274 -11.72 -14.22 -8.60
N THR A 275 -10.49 -13.86 -8.23
CA THR A 275 -10.09 -12.46 -8.03
C THR A 275 -10.15 -11.67 -9.32
N PHE A 276 -9.65 -12.23 -10.42
CA PHE A 276 -9.66 -11.60 -11.73
C PHE A 276 -11.07 -11.45 -12.28
N GLY A 277 -11.94 -12.44 -12.08
CA GLY A 277 -13.37 -12.33 -12.39
C GLY A 277 -14.09 -11.24 -11.61
N LEU A 278 -13.82 -11.14 -10.30
CA LEU A 278 -14.31 -10.02 -9.47
C LEU A 278 -13.76 -8.68 -9.96
N ALA A 279 -12.51 -8.65 -10.43
CA ALA A 279 -11.87 -7.45 -10.97
C ALA A 279 -12.56 -6.97 -12.26
N VAL A 280 -12.77 -7.88 -13.22
CA VAL A 280 -13.42 -7.58 -14.50
C VAL A 280 -14.88 -7.18 -14.31
N THR A 281 -15.60 -7.86 -13.41
CA THR A 281 -17.01 -7.51 -13.11
C THR A 281 -17.15 -6.19 -12.35
N HIS A 282 -16.17 -5.84 -11.51
CA HIS A 282 -16.12 -4.53 -10.86
C HIS A 282 -15.75 -3.42 -11.84
N HIS A 283 -14.80 -3.65 -12.72
CA HIS A 283 -14.41 -2.70 -13.76
C HIS A 283 -13.90 -3.39 -15.03
N GLY A 284 -14.67 -3.27 -16.12
CA GLY A 284 -14.42 -3.99 -17.37
C GLY A 284 -13.06 -3.73 -18.02
N SER A 285 -12.44 -2.56 -17.79
CA SER A 285 -11.10 -2.27 -18.34
C SER A 285 -10.01 -3.24 -17.88
N LEU A 286 -10.21 -3.92 -16.74
CA LEU A 286 -9.27 -4.93 -16.25
C LEU A 286 -9.24 -6.20 -17.10
N ALA A 287 -10.22 -6.41 -17.99
CA ALA A 287 -10.20 -7.49 -18.96
C ALA A 287 -8.95 -7.43 -19.85
N LEU A 288 -8.42 -6.23 -20.12
CA LEU A 288 -7.19 -6.02 -20.89
C LEU A 288 -5.97 -6.67 -20.24
N LEU A 289 -5.94 -6.78 -18.90
CA LEU A 289 -4.87 -7.49 -18.19
C LEU A 289 -4.94 -9.02 -18.37
N GLY A 290 -6.04 -9.54 -18.94
CA GLY A 290 -6.16 -10.94 -19.28
C GLY A 290 -5.07 -11.39 -20.27
N VAL A 291 -4.66 -10.53 -21.19
CA VAL A 291 -3.61 -10.84 -22.18
C VAL A 291 -2.25 -11.10 -21.50
N PRO A 292 -1.66 -10.16 -20.74
CA PRO A 292 -0.39 -10.42 -20.06
C PRO A 292 -0.49 -11.52 -19.01
N PHE A 293 -1.63 -11.70 -18.33
CA PHE A 293 -1.81 -12.79 -17.38
C PHE A 293 -1.84 -14.17 -18.05
N LEU A 294 -2.54 -14.31 -19.17
CA LEU A 294 -2.54 -15.55 -19.95
C LEU A 294 -1.15 -15.82 -20.53
N ALA A 295 -0.47 -14.79 -21.04
CA ALA A 295 0.90 -14.91 -21.54
C ALA A 295 1.84 -15.43 -20.45
N TYR A 296 1.78 -14.85 -19.24
CA TYR A 296 2.55 -15.35 -18.09
C TYR A 296 2.19 -16.79 -17.71
N LEU A 297 0.89 -17.12 -17.71
CA LEU A 297 0.41 -18.45 -17.36
C LEU A 297 0.94 -19.51 -18.34
N VAL A 298 0.86 -19.24 -19.64
CA VAL A 298 1.38 -20.12 -20.70
C VAL A 298 2.90 -20.20 -20.64
N ALA A 299 3.61 -19.09 -20.41
CA ALA A 299 5.07 -19.09 -20.28
C ALA A 299 5.54 -19.91 -19.07
N THR A 300 4.76 -19.90 -17.97
CA THR A 300 5.15 -20.56 -16.72
C THR A 300 4.70 -22.01 -16.65
N ASP A 301 3.58 -22.36 -17.28
CA ASP A 301 3.03 -23.71 -17.35
C ASP A 301 2.39 -23.99 -18.72
N PRO A 302 3.19 -24.26 -19.78
CA PRO A 302 2.66 -24.48 -21.13
C PRO A 302 1.67 -25.64 -21.22
N ARG A 303 1.78 -26.63 -20.33
CA ARG A 303 0.90 -27.81 -20.31
C ARG A 303 -0.55 -27.45 -19.98
N ILE A 304 -0.80 -26.30 -19.39
CA ILE A 304 -2.16 -25.84 -19.07
C ILE A 304 -3.03 -25.67 -20.31
N VAL A 305 -2.43 -25.46 -21.49
CA VAL A 305 -3.13 -25.31 -22.77
C VAL A 305 -3.68 -26.66 -23.25
N VAL A 306 -2.98 -27.76 -22.96
CA VAL A 306 -3.33 -29.10 -23.44
C VAL A 306 -4.06 -29.95 -22.39
N GLU A 307 -4.20 -29.46 -21.15
CA GLU A 307 -4.87 -30.15 -20.05
C GLU A 307 -6.18 -29.44 -19.65
N PRO A 308 -7.27 -29.56 -20.44
CA PRO A 308 -8.52 -28.81 -20.24
C PRO A 308 -9.17 -29.05 -18.86
N ARG A 309 -8.96 -30.22 -18.26
CA ARG A 309 -9.46 -30.54 -16.91
C ARG A 309 -8.95 -29.59 -15.83
N ARG A 310 -7.78 -28.97 -16.02
CA ARG A 310 -7.22 -27.97 -15.09
C ARG A 310 -8.00 -26.66 -15.08
N TRP A 311 -8.80 -26.40 -16.11
CA TRP A 311 -9.64 -25.20 -16.18
C TRP A 311 -10.96 -25.32 -15.44
N LEU A 312 -11.34 -26.53 -14.97
CA LEU A 312 -12.61 -26.72 -14.26
C LEU A 312 -12.72 -25.88 -12.98
N ARG A 313 -11.69 -25.89 -12.13
CA ARG A 313 -11.70 -25.10 -10.87
C ARG A 313 -11.62 -23.59 -11.14
N PRO A 314 -10.71 -23.09 -12.01
CA PRO A 314 -10.71 -21.69 -12.42
C PRO A 314 -12.02 -21.22 -13.05
N ALA A 315 -12.64 -22.03 -13.92
CA ALA A 315 -13.91 -21.71 -14.55
C ALA A 315 -15.04 -21.64 -13.52
N ALA A 316 -15.12 -22.60 -12.58
CA ALA A 316 -16.08 -22.55 -11.48
C ALA A 316 -15.87 -21.30 -10.61
N ALA A 317 -14.62 -20.95 -10.29
CA ALA A 317 -14.26 -19.75 -9.55
C ALA A 317 -14.67 -18.46 -10.30
N LEU A 318 -14.50 -18.42 -11.62
CA LEU A 318 -14.97 -17.33 -12.46
C LEU A 318 -16.49 -17.23 -12.45
N CYS A 319 -17.23 -18.35 -12.57
CA CYS A 319 -18.68 -18.36 -12.45
C CYS A 319 -19.15 -17.83 -11.10
N VAL A 320 -18.47 -18.20 -10.00
CA VAL A 320 -18.76 -17.66 -8.66
C VAL A 320 -18.55 -16.14 -8.64
N SER A 321 -17.49 -15.62 -9.27
CA SER A 321 -17.28 -14.17 -9.32
C SER A 321 -18.42 -13.41 -10.02
N LEU A 322 -19.04 -14.00 -11.06
CA LEU A 322 -20.15 -13.38 -11.79
C LEU A 322 -21.42 -13.26 -10.95
N THR A 323 -21.56 -14.04 -9.87
CA THR A 323 -22.74 -14.00 -9.00
C THR A 323 -22.96 -12.63 -8.37
N VAL A 324 -21.92 -11.81 -8.24
CA VAL A 324 -22.05 -10.42 -7.75
C VAL A 324 -22.96 -9.58 -8.64
N LEU A 325 -23.07 -9.90 -9.94
CA LEU A 325 -23.96 -9.18 -10.86
C LEU A 325 -25.43 -9.43 -10.57
N ALA A 326 -25.78 -10.53 -9.89
CA ALA A 326 -27.16 -10.81 -9.45
C ALA A 326 -27.68 -9.74 -8.48
N TYR A 327 -26.78 -9.01 -7.80
CA TYR A 327 -27.14 -7.86 -6.98
C TYR A 327 -28.02 -6.85 -7.75
N LEU A 328 -27.72 -6.57 -9.02
CA LEU A 328 -28.41 -5.52 -9.79
C LEU A 328 -29.90 -5.81 -9.99
N PRO A 329 -30.33 -6.92 -10.64
CA PRO A 329 -31.74 -7.22 -10.82
C PRO A 329 -32.46 -7.48 -9.48
N LEU A 330 -31.80 -8.18 -8.55
CA LEU A 330 -32.40 -8.48 -7.24
C LEU A 330 -32.64 -7.21 -6.44
N ARG A 331 -31.64 -6.33 -6.36
CA ARG A 331 -31.76 -5.10 -5.60
C ARG A 331 -32.77 -4.18 -6.26
N SER A 332 -32.75 -4.03 -7.58
CA SER A 332 -33.74 -3.25 -8.31
C SER A 332 -35.18 -3.73 -8.02
N ALA A 333 -35.43 -5.04 -8.01
CA ALA A 333 -36.75 -5.60 -7.67
C ALA A 333 -37.24 -5.24 -6.25
N MET A 334 -36.33 -4.87 -5.34
CA MET A 334 -36.67 -4.39 -3.99
C MET A 334 -36.98 -2.88 -3.93
N ASN A 335 -36.93 -2.16 -5.06
CA ASN A 335 -37.18 -0.72 -5.20
C ASN A 335 -36.33 0.14 -4.24
N PRO A 336 -34.98 0.13 -4.36
CA PRO A 336 -34.12 0.93 -3.51
C PRO A 336 -34.29 2.43 -3.84
N PRO A 337 -33.95 3.34 -2.91
CA PRO A 337 -34.09 4.79 -3.15
C PRO A 337 -33.31 5.34 -4.35
N PHE A 338 -32.24 4.64 -4.76
CA PHE A 338 -31.42 4.99 -5.93
C PHE A 338 -31.36 3.75 -6.83
N ASP A 339 -32.24 3.69 -7.84
CA ASP A 339 -32.52 2.49 -8.66
C ASP A 339 -32.30 2.76 -10.16
N THR A 340 -32.11 1.69 -10.93
CA THR A 340 -32.16 1.69 -12.40
C THR A 340 -33.05 0.52 -12.86
N PRO A 341 -34.39 0.73 -12.98
CA PRO A 341 -35.34 -0.37 -13.21
C PRO A 341 -35.11 -1.22 -14.47
N SER A 342 -34.39 -0.69 -15.47
CA SER A 342 -34.07 -1.42 -16.71
C SER A 342 -33.26 -2.70 -16.47
N VAL A 343 -32.47 -2.76 -15.39
CA VAL A 343 -31.63 -3.93 -15.03
C VAL A 343 -32.45 -5.16 -14.62
N ARG A 344 -33.78 -5.03 -14.45
CA ARG A 344 -34.69 -6.15 -14.20
C ARG A 344 -34.92 -7.03 -15.43
N THR A 345 -34.60 -6.52 -16.62
CA THR A 345 -34.63 -7.29 -17.88
C THR A 345 -33.22 -7.74 -18.24
N LEU A 346 -33.07 -8.88 -18.94
CA LEU A 346 -31.76 -9.36 -19.38
C LEU A 346 -31.06 -8.34 -20.28
N GLN A 347 -31.79 -7.73 -21.23
CA GLN A 347 -31.24 -6.74 -22.14
C GLN A 347 -30.76 -5.49 -21.40
N GLY A 348 -31.59 -4.93 -20.51
CA GLY A 348 -31.21 -3.75 -19.72
C GLY A 348 -30.06 -4.04 -18.75
N LEU A 349 -30.00 -5.24 -18.16
CA LEU A 349 -28.86 -5.67 -17.35
C LEU A 349 -27.57 -5.69 -18.17
N LEU A 350 -27.60 -6.30 -19.36
CA LEU A 350 -26.44 -6.35 -20.25
C LEU A 350 -26.03 -4.94 -20.68
N ASP A 351 -26.97 -4.08 -21.05
CA ASP A 351 -26.70 -2.71 -21.47
C ASP A 351 -26.07 -1.88 -20.33
N HIS A 352 -26.56 -2.06 -19.10
CA HIS A 352 -26.01 -1.41 -17.90
C HIS A 352 -24.62 -1.92 -17.58
N VAL A 353 -24.44 -3.23 -17.40
CA VAL A 353 -23.14 -3.84 -17.01
C VAL A 353 -22.05 -3.62 -18.04
N THR A 354 -22.40 -3.60 -19.33
CA THR A 354 -21.43 -3.33 -20.42
C THR A 354 -21.26 -1.84 -20.71
N ALA A 355 -21.97 -0.97 -19.99
CA ALA A 355 -21.94 0.48 -20.18
C ALA A 355 -22.15 0.89 -21.65
N ARG A 356 -23.01 0.18 -22.40
CA ARG A 356 -23.20 0.38 -23.85
C ARG A 356 -23.64 1.79 -24.23
N GLY A 357 -24.29 2.51 -23.31
CA GLY A 357 -24.64 3.92 -23.50
C GLY A 357 -23.43 4.83 -23.71
N PHE A 358 -22.27 4.47 -23.16
CA PHE A 358 -21.01 5.23 -23.23
C PHE A 358 -20.10 4.79 -24.38
N ARG A 359 -20.57 3.93 -25.29
CA ARG A 359 -19.76 3.42 -26.41
C ARG A 359 -19.19 4.51 -27.32
N GLY A 360 -19.86 5.67 -27.39
CA GLY A 360 -19.40 6.83 -28.17
C GLY A 360 -18.23 7.56 -27.52
N ASP A 361 -18.05 7.40 -26.22
CA ASP A 361 -16.99 8.08 -25.45
C ASP A 361 -15.70 7.23 -25.40
N MET A 362 -15.85 5.90 -25.50
CA MET A 362 -14.75 4.95 -25.59
C MET A 362 -13.91 5.22 -26.84
N LEU A 363 -12.60 5.45 -26.64
CA LEU A 363 -11.66 5.72 -27.73
C LEU A 363 -12.06 6.93 -28.60
N TYR A 364 -12.85 7.87 -28.08
CA TYR A 364 -13.36 9.03 -28.82
C TYR A 364 -12.26 9.83 -29.55
N PHE A 365 -11.08 9.96 -28.94
CA PHE A 365 -9.93 10.69 -29.51
C PHE A 365 -9.12 9.87 -30.51
N LEU A 366 -9.37 8.56 -30.65
CA LEU A 366 -8.62 7.69 -31.55
C LEU A 366 -8.80 8.16 -33.00
N GLY A 367 -7.67 8.39 -33.69
CA GLY A 367 -7.67 8.89 -35.06
C GLY A 367 -7.99 10.38 -35.21
N ARG A 368 -8.12 11.13 -34.10
CA ARG A 368 -8.35 12.58 -34.14
C ARG A 368 -7.05 13.39 -33.95
N PRO A 369 -6.94 14.61 -34.51
CA PRO A 369 -5.76 15.46 -34.34
C PRO A 369 -5.40 15.76 -32.87
N GLU A 370 -6.39 15.80 -31.99
CA GLU A 370 -6.21 16.08 -30.56
C GLU A 370 -5.52 14.93 -29.80
N MET A 371 -5.31 13.76 -30.42
CA MET A 371 -4.57 12.65 -29.81
C MET A 371 -3.15 13.08 -29.40
N GLY A 372 -2.48 13.91 -30.22
CA GLY A 372 -1.16 14.45 -29.87
C GLY A 372 -1.18 15.27 -28.57
N ALA A 373 -2.20 16.11 -28.40
CA ALA A 373 -2.40 16.87 -27.17
C ALA A 373 -2.69 15.96 -25.96
N ARG A 374 -3.42 14.84 -26.16
CA ARG A 374 -3.66 13.86 -25.09
C ARG A 374 -2.38 13.15 -24.63
N LEU A 375 -1.43 12.87 -25.54
CA LEU A 375 -0.12 12.33 -25.18
C LEU A 375 0.71 13.32 -24.34
N GLN A 376 0.61 14.62 -24.64
CA GLN A 376 1.25 15.67 -23.83
C GLN A 376 0.64 15.74 -22.43
N VAL A 377 -0.68 15.59 -22.30
CA VAL A 377 -1.35 15.49 -21.00
C VAL A 377 -0.84 14.28 -20.22
N LEU A 378 -0.65 13.12 -20.86
CA LEU A 378 -0.07 11.94 -20.21
C LEU A 378 1.35 12.22 -19.70
N ALA A 379 2.20 12.87 -20.49
CA ALA A 379 3.54 13.27 -20.05
C ALA A 379 3.49 14.25 -18.85
N GLY A 380 2.55 15.19 -18.86
CA GLY A 380 2.27 16.07 -17.73
C GLY A 380 1.84 15.31 -16.47
N ILE A 381 0.95 14.33 -16.61
CA ILE A 381 0.53 13.46 -15.50
C ILE A 381 1.74 12.68 -14.96
N LEU A 382 2.55 12.06 -15.81
CA LEU A 382 3.75 11.32 -15.38
C LEU A 382 4.76 12.22 -14.65
N SER A 383 4.88 13.48 -15.07
CA SER A 383 5.72 14.48 -14.39
C SER A 383 5.17 14.88 -13.03
N ILE A 384 3.86 14.96 -12.87
CA ILE A 384 3.21 15.18 -11.56
C ILE A 384 3.44 13.95 -10.66
N GLU A 385 3.29 12.75 -11.21
CA GLU A 385 3.40 11.52 -10.43
C GLU A 385 4.82 11.26 -9.91
N PHE A 386 5.82 11.49 -10.76
CA PHE A 386 7.20 11.02 -10.51
C PHE A 386 8.27 12.11 -10.57
N GLY A 387 7.90 13.35 -10.92
CA GLY A 387 8.83 14.45 -11.14
C GLY A 387 9.41 14.50 -12.55
N GLN A 388 10.02 15.63 -12.91
CA GLN A 388 10.55 15.90 -14.25
C GLN A 388 11.85 15.15 -14.58
N ALA A 389 12.56 14.61 -13.59
CA ALA A 389 13.89 14.04 -13.78
C ALA A 389 13.90 12.56 -14.25
N LEU A 390 12.73 11.95 -14.46
CA LEU A 390 12.58 10.52 -14.74
C LEU A 390 12.17 10.20 -16.20
N TRP A 391 12.16 11.18 -17.11
CA TRP A 391 11.69 11.01 -18.50
C TRP A 391 12.59 11.69 -19.53
#